data_AF-A0A4X2M943-F1
#
_entry.id   AF-A0A4X2M943-F1
#
_cell.length_a   1.000
_cell.length_b   1.000
_cell.length_c   1.000
_cell.angle_alpha   90.00
_cell.angle_beta   90.00
_cell.angle_gamma   90.00
#
_symmetry.space_group_name_H-M   'P 1'
#
loop_
_entity.id
_entity.type
_entity.pdbx_description
1 polymer ?
#
loop_
_entity_poly.entity_id
_entity_poly.type
_entity_poly.pdbx_seq_one_letter_code
_entity_poly.pdbx_strand_id
1 'polypeptide(L)'
;MVCGGFACSKNALCALNVVYMKDVISTYWLVMTNKTRNELETSLDCCGLFNSTTLYSQDYTFCTALCKTQSPKCQVCGDKFLKHSDEALKILGGVGLFFSFTEILGVWLAMRFRNQKDPRANPSAFL
;
A
#
# COMPACT_ATOMS: atom_id res chain seq x y z
N MET A 1 -5.22 14.43 -35.50
CA MET A 1 -4.50 13.35 -34.80
C MET A 1 -4.19 13.82 -33.39
N VAL A 2 -5.03 13.48 -32.40
CA VAL A 2 -4.84 13.90 -30.99
C VAL A 2 -4.18 12.74 -30.25
N CYS A 3 -2.85 12.65 -30.30
CA CYS A 3 -2.06 11.83 -29.39
C CYS A 3 -1.61 12.71 -28.22
N GLY A 4 -2.53 13.00 -27.30
CA GLY A 4 -2.29 13.93 -26.19
C GLY A 4 -3.12 13.63 -24.94
N GLY A 5 -3.45 12.36 -24.71
CA GLY A 5 -4.27 11.95 -23.57
C GLY A 5 -3.43 11.56 -22.35
N PHE A 6 -3.77 12.10 -21.19
CA PHE A 6 -3.36 11.66 -19.84
C PHE A 6 -3.51 10.14 -19.60
N ALA A 7 -4.16 9.41 -20.50
CA ALA A 7 -4.23 7.95 -20.51
C ALA A 7 -2.85 7.29 -20.62
N CYS A 8 -1.94 7.82 -21.45
CA CYS A 8 -0.62 7.20 -21.65
C CYS A 8 0.25 7.34 -20.39
N SER A 9 0.26 8.53 -19.77
CA SER A 9 0.97 8.77 -18.52
C SER A 9 0.35 8.00 -17.35
N LYS A 10 -0.98 7.99 -17.21
CA LYS A 10 -1.67 7.21 -16.17
C LYS A 10 -1.36 5.73 -16.26
N ASN A 11 -1.40 5.15 -17.46
CA ASN A 11 -1.10 3.73 -17.67
C ASN A 11 0.37 3.42 -17.39
N ALA A 12 1.29 4.31 -17.76
CA ALA A 12 2.72 4.17 -17.45
C ALA A 12 2.99 4.23 -15.94
N LEU A 13 2.37 5.18 -15.22
CA LEU A 13 2.48 5.30 -13.76
C LEU A 13 1.89 4.09 -13.02
N CYS A 14 0.73 3.60 -13.47
CA CYS A 14 0.16 2.36 -12.91
C CYS A 14 1.04 1.14 -13.17
N ALA A 15 1.63 1.02 -14.37
CA ALA A 15 2.54 -0.06 -14.70
C ALA A 15 3.83 0.00 -13.87
N LEU A 16 4.41 1.19 -13.70
CA LEU A 16 5.58 1.41 -12.83
C LEU A 16 5.29 1.02 -11.38
N ASN A 17 4.11 1.34 -10.86
CA ASN A 17 3.72 0.93 -9.51
C ASN A 17 3.69 -0.61 -9.36
N VAL A 18 3.13 -1.33 -10.33
CA VAL A 18 3.09 -2.81 -10.30
C VAL A 18 4.50 -3.40 -10.38
N VAL A 19 5.37 -2.87 -11.24
CA VAL A 19 6.76 -3.35 -11.36
C VAL A 19 7.53 -3.11 -10.07
N TYR A 20 7.40 -1.91 -9.49
CA TYR A 20 8.06 -1.57 -8.23
C TYR A 20 7.59 -2.47 -7.08
N MET A 21 6.27 -2.69 -6.97
CA MET A 21 5.72 -3.56 -5.93
C MET A 21 6.17 -5.01 -6.07
N LYS A 22 6.29 -5.53 -7.30
CA LYS A 22 6.82 -6.89 -7.54
C LYS A 22 8.25 -7.05 -7.05
N ASP A 23 9.11 -6.06 -7.30
CA ASP A 23 10.51 -6.08 -6.87
C ASP A 23 10.64 -6.00 -5.34
N VAL A 24 9.87 -5.11 -4.71
CA VAL A 24 9.79 -4.99 -3.25
C VAL A 24 9.33 -6.30 -2.60
N ILE A 25 8.31 -6.95 -3.16
CA ILE A 25 7.82 -8.23 -2.63
C ILE A 25 8.87 -9.33 -2.79
N SER A 26 9.58 -9.36 -3.92
CA SER A 26 10.65 -10.34 -4.18
C SER A 26 11.77 -10.22 -3.15
N THR A 27 12.24 -9.00 -2.89
CA THR A 27 13.27 -8.75 -1.87
C THR A 27 12.78 -9.09 -0.46
N TYR A 28 11.55 -8.71 -0.12
CA TYR A 28 10.96 -9.00 1.19
C TYR A 28 10.76 -10.50 1.41
N TRP A 29 10.35 -11.25 0.39
CA TRP A 29 10.18 -12.70 0.47
C TRP A 29 11.48 -13.39 0.88
N LEU A 30 12.62 -12.99 0.28
CA LEU A 30 13.94 -13.53 0.62
C LEU A 30 14.35 -13.30 2.07
N VAL A 31 13.92 -12.18 2.67
CA VAL A 31 14.23 -11.82 4.06
C VAL A 31 13.31 -12.55 5.05
N MET A 32 12.08 -12.90 4.63
CA MET A 32 11.12 -13.59 5.51
C MET A 32 11.53 -15.02 5.86
N THR A 33 11.26 -15.40 7.11
CA THR A 33 11.45 -16.77 7.60
C THR A 33 10.42 -17.74 7.02
N ASN A 34 10.75 -19.05 7.00
CA ASN A 34 9.84 -20.08 6.51
C ASN A 34 8.52 -20.14 7.30
N LYS A 35 8.52 -19.81 8.61
CA LYS A 35 7.30 -19.78 9.43
C LYS A 35 6.34 -18.67 8.97
N THR A 36 6.85 -17.45 8.82
CA THR A 36 6.05 -16.29 8.37
C THR A 36 5.54 -16.49 6.95
N ARG A 37 6.32 -17.13 6.07
CA ARG A 37 5.86 -17.52 4.73
C ARG A 37 4.68 -18.50 4.81
N ASN A 38 4.78 -19.53 5.64
CA ASN A 38 3.72 -20.53 5.77
C ASN A 38 2.42 -19.96 6.37
N GLU A 39 2.52 -19.06 7.36
CA GLU A 39 1.37 -18.33 7.91
C GLU A 39 0.68 -17.48 6.84
N LEU A 40 1.46 -16.80 6.00
CA LEU A 40 0.95 -15.98 4.90
C LEU A 40 0.30 -16.85 3.81
N GLU A 41 0.94 -17.94 3.40
CA GLU A 41 0.41 -18.93 2.45
C GLU A 41 -0.91 -19.54 2.93
N THR A 42 -1.01 -19.85 4.22
CA THR A 42 -2.24 -20.39 4.83
C THR A 42 -3.33 -19.32 4.91
N SER A 43 -2.98 -18.08 5.27
CA SER A 43 -3.95 -16.98 5.38
C SER A 43 -4.49 -16.52 4.03
N LEU A 44 -3.68 -16.55 2.97
CA LEU A 44 -4.07 -16.12 1.63
C LEU A 44 -4.51 -17.29 0.73
N ASP A 45 -4.39 -18.53 1.21
CA ASP A 45 -4.68 -19.77 0.48
C ASP A 45 -4.00 -19.82 -0.90
N CYS A 46 -2.67 -19.73 -0.88
CA CYS A 46 -1.79 -19.70 -2.04
C CYS A 46 -0.45 -20.38 -1.73
N CYS A 47 0.34 -20.72 -2.75
CA CYS A 47 1.67 -21.30 -2.54
C CYS A 47 2.72 -20.65 -3.45
N GLY A 48 3.88 -20.34 -2.88
CA GLY A 48 5.01 -19.77 -3.60
C GLY A 48 4.80 -18.33 -4.06
N LEU A 49 5.91 -17.59 -4.26
CA LEU A 49 5.84 -16.17 -4.58
C LEU A 49 5.49 -15.89 -6.05
N PHE A 50 6.37 -16.30 -6.98
CA PHE A 50 6.24 -16.12 -8.42
C PHE A 50 6.67 -17.40 -9.14
N ASN A 51 6.23 -17.56 -10.39
CA ASN A 51 6.47 -18.75 -11.22
C ASN A 51 7.91 -18.81 -11.80
N SER A 52 8.93 -18.62 -10.95
CA SER A 52 10.34 -18.81 -11.30
C SER A 52 10.80 -20.19 -10.87
N THR A 53 11.21 -20.99 -11.85
CA THR A 53 11.17 -22.47 -11.83
C THR A 53 12.01 -23.16 -10.75
N THR A 54 13.02 -22.50 -10.17
CA THR A 54 13.94 -23.10 -9.21
C THR A 54 13.55 -22.87 -7.74
N LEU A 55 13.17 -21.65 -7.38
CA LEU A 55 12.72 -21.30 -6.02
C LEU A 55 11.26 -21.71 -5.77
N TYR A 56 10.44 -21.66 -6.83
CA TYR A 56 9.02 -22.02 -6.73
C TYR A 56 8.81 -23.46 -6.30
N SER A 57 9.57 -24.41 -6.83
CA SER A 57 9.40 -25.83 -6.52
C SER A 57 9.72 -26.15 -5.05
N GLN A 58 10.72 -25.49 -4.48
CA GLN A 58 11.08 -25.65 -3.07
C GLN A 58 10.02 -25.03 -2.15
N ASP A 59 9.61 -23.77 -2.37
CA ASP A 59 8.56 -23.15 -1.55
C ASP A 59 7.22 -23.93 -1.68
N TYR A 60 6.90 -24.43 -2.88
CA TYR A 60 5.69 -25.21 -3.13
C TYR A 60 5.65 -26.54 -2.36
N THR A 61 6.78 -27.23 -2.17
CA THR A 61 6.80 -28.47 -1.38
C THR A 61 6.56 -28.20 0.10
N PHE A 62 7.09 -27.10 0.65
CA PHE A 62 6.90 -26.70 2.04
C PHE A 62 5.52 -26.11 2.36
N CYS A 63 4.82 -25.59 1.36
CA CYS A 63 3.49 -25.00 1.53
C CYS A 63 2.46 -25.98 2.14
N THR A 64 1.76 -25.55 3.19
CA THR A 64 0.68 -26.30 3.87
C THR A 64 -0.73 -25.74 3.62
N ALA A 65 -0.90 -24.83 2.66
CA ALA A 65 -2.20 -24.22 2.36
C ALA A 65 -3.23 -25.23 1.81
N LEU A 66 -4.53 -24.94 2.01
CA LEU A 66 -5.64 -25.81 1.61
C LEU A 66 -5.78 -25.91 0.08
N CYS A 67 -5.38 -24.87 -0.66
CA CYS A 67 -5.39 -24.84 -2.12
C CYS A 67 -4.59 -26.00 -2.75
N LYS A 68 -3.56 -26.51 -2.06
CA LYS A 68 -2.70 -27.59 -2.53
C LYS A 68 -3.40 -28.94 -2.52
N THR A 69 -4.30 -29.16 -1.57
CA THR A 69 -5.07 -30.41 -1.46
C THR A 69 -6.41 -30.34 -2.17
N GLN A 70 -7.03 -29.16 -2.22
CA GLN A 70 -8.36 -28.98 -2.84
C GLN A 70 -8.33 -28.79 -4.35
N SER A 71 -7.23 -28.31 -4.94
CA SER A 71 -7.20 -27.92 -6.35
C SER A 71 -5.97 -28.45 -7.09
N PRO A 72 -6.12 -28.88 -8.36
CA PRO A 72 -5.00 -29.37 -9.18
C PRO A 72 -4.01 -28.26 -9.54
N LYS A 73 -4.39 -26.99 -9.39
CA LYS A 73 -3.53 -25.81 -9.60
C LYS A 73 -3.81 -24.78 -8.50
N CYS A 74 -2.92 -24.66 -7.53
CA CYS A 74 -2.95 -23.56 -6.57
C CYS A 74 -2.40 -22.28 -7.22
N GLN A 75 -2.96 -21.13 -6.86
CA GLN A 75 -2.50 -19.82 -7.33
C GLN A 75 -1.23 -19.38 -6.59
N VAL A 76 -0.42 -18.55 -7.26
CA VAL A 76 0.77 -17.94 -6.65
C VAL A 76 0.38 -16.84 -5.66
N CYS A 77 1.13 -16.73 -4.57
CA CYS A 77 0.87 -15.73 -3.54
C CYS A 77 1.16 -14.30 -4.00
N GLY A 78 2.12 -14.10 -4.92
CA GLY A 78 2.47 -12.77 -5.40
C GLY A 78 1.28 -11.98 -5.95
N ASP A 79 0.41 -12.63 -6.74
CA ASP A 79 -0.75 -11.96 -7.35
C ASP A 79 -1.84 -11.64 -6.32
N LYS A 80 -2.13 -12.57 -5.40
CA LYS A 80 -3.09 -12.32 -4.30
C LYS A 80 -2.59 -11.23 -3.36
N PHE A 81 -1.30 -11.25 -3.03
CA PHE A 81 -0.67 -10.27 -2.16
C PHE A 81 -0.70 -8.86 -2.77
N LEU A 82 -0.38 -8.73 -4.07
CA LEU A 82 -0.48 -7.46 -4.79
C LEU A 82 -1.91 -6.91 -4.78
N LYS A 83 -2.91 -7.77 -5.00
CA LYS A 83 -4.31 -7.35 -5.01
C LYS A 83 -4.76 -6.84 -3.64
N HIS A 84 -4.46 -7.55 -2.57
CA HIS A 84 -4.82 -7.10 -1.22
C HIS A 84 -4.05 -5.85 -0.79
N SER A 85 -2.80 -5.73 -1.21
CA SER A 85 -1.99 -4.54 -0.93
C SER A 85 -2.56 -3.29 -1.62
N ASP A 86 -3.05 -3.40 -2.85
CA ASP A 86 -3.65 -2.26 -3.56
C ASP A 86 -4.93 -1.74 -2.88
N GLU A 87 -5.80 -2.64 -2.42
CA GLU A 87 -7.00 -2.29 -1.67
C GLU A 87 -6.65 -1.60 -0.34
N ALA A 88 -5.68 -2.15 0.40
CA ALA A 88 -5.20 -1.57 1.65
C ALA A 88 -4.55 -0.20 1.42
N LEU A 89 -3.71 -0.05 0.40
CA LEU A 89 -3.02 1.20 0.06
C LEU A 89 -3.99 2.30 -0.34
N LYS A 90 -5.10 1.98 -1.04
CA LYS A 90 -6.14 2.97 -1.35
C LYS A 90 -6.79 3.53 -0.08
N ILE A 91 -7.06 2.68 0.90
CA ILE A 91 -7.65 3.08 2.18
C ILE A 91 -6.64 3.91 2.98
N LEU A 92 -5.42 3.39 3.14
CA LEU A 92 -4.32 4.07 3.85
C LEU A 92 -3.98 5.41 3.22
N GLY A 93 -3.95 5.50 1.89
CA GLY A 93 -3.72 6.72 1.14
C GLY A 93 -4.83 7.76 1.38
N GLY A 94 -6.09 7.32 1.42
CA GLY A 94 -7.22 8.19 1.76
C GLY A 94 -7.14 8.75 3.19
N VAL A 95 -6.82 7.89 4.16
CA VAL A 95 -6.66 8.30 5.57
C VAL A 95 -5.47 9.25 5.72
N GLY A 96 -4.31 8.93 5.14
CA GLY A 96 -3.12 9.78 5.21
C GLY A 96 -3.34 11.15 4.57
N LEU A 97 -4.07 11.21 3.45
CA LEU A 97 -4.42 12.48 2.79
C LEU A 97 -5.35 13.33 3.66
N PHE A 98 -6.33 12.72 4.32
CA PHE A 98 -7.21 13.41 5.27
C PHE A 98 -6.41 14.00 6.44
N PHE A 99 -5.55 13.19 7.08
CA PHE A 99 -4.71 13.67 8.17
C PHE A 99 -3.82 14.84 7.73
N SER A 100 -3.14 14.71 6.59
CA SER A 100 -2.28 15.75 6.03
C SER A 100 -3.05 17.05 5.78
N PHE A 101 -4.26 16.96 5.22
CA PHE A 101 -5.10 18.14 4.99
C PHE A 101 -5.53 18.82 6.30
N THR A 102 -5.97 18.03 7.29
CA THR A 102 -6.36 18.57 8.59
C THR A 102 -5.18 19.18 9.35
N GLU A 103 -3.97 18.64 9.18
CA GLU A 103 -2.75 19.17 9.80
C GLU A 103 -2.38 20.53 9.20
N ILE A 104 -2.41 20.66 7.87
CA ILE A 104 -2.14 21.93 7.19
C ILE A 104 -3.18 22.99 7.62
N LEU A 105 -4.46 22.64 7.68
CA LEU A 105 -5.51 23.54 8.17
C LEU A 105 -5.30 23.89 9.65
N GLY A 106 -4.93 22.93 10.48
CA GLY A 106 -4.65 23.13 11.90
C GLY A 106 -3.50 24.10 12.11
N VAL A 107 -2.38 23.92 11.40
CA VAL A 107 -1.22 24.83 11.43
C VAL A 107 -1.60 26.23 10.96
N TRP A 108 -2.38 26.34 9.88
CA TRP A 108 -2.88 27.63 9.38
C TRP A 108 -3.80 28.35 10.38
N LEU A 109 -4.76 27.64 10.97
CA LEU A 109 -5.66 28.20 11.98
C LEU A 109 -4.90 28.62 13.24
N ALA A 110 -3.90 27.84 13.68
CA ALA A 110 -3.07 28.19 14.82
C ALA A 110 -2.24 29.45 14.56
N MET A 111 -1.64 29.59 13.37
CA MET A 111 -0.95 30.81 12.97
C MET A 111 -1.90 32.02 12.95
N ARG A 112 -3.10 31.86 12.40
CA ARG A 112 -4.11 32.92 12.36
C ARG A 112 -4.57 33.32 13.76
N PHE A 113 -4.82 32.35 14.65
CA PHE A 113 -5.24 32.60 16.03
C PHE A 113 -4.18 33.37 16.81
N ARG A 114 -2.90 33.00 16.69
CA ARG A 114 -1.80 33.73 17.34
C ARG A 114 -1.58 35.13 16.77
N ASN A 115 -1.93 35.35 15.51
CA ASN A 115 -1.87 36.66 14.85
C ASN A 115 -3.15 37.50 15.03
N GLN A 116 -4.14 37.01 15.78
CA GLN A 116 -5.24 37.87 16.23
C GLN A 116 -4.72 38.74 17.38
N LYS A 117 -4.80 40.06 17.21
CA LYS A 117 -4.49 41.01 18.29
C LYS A 117 -5.42 40.75 19.48
N ASP A 118 -4.86 40.78 20.68
CA ASP A 118 -5.64 40.71 21.92
C ASP A 118 -6.72 41.81 21.92
N PRO A 119 -8.03 41.46 21.92
CA PRO A 119 -9.09 42.46 22.01
C PRO A 119 -9.08 43.21 23.35
N ARG A 120 -8.40 42.66 24.38
CA ARG A 120 -8.19 43.31 25.68
C ARG A 120 -7.11 44.39 25.68
N ALA A 121 -6.27 44.46 24.63
CA ALA A 121 -5.23 45.49 24.52
C ALA A 121 -5.72 46.75 23.80
N ASN A 122 -7.03 46.87 23.51
CA ASN A 122 -7.61 48.07 22.92
C ASN A 122 -8.10 49.00 24.05
N PRO A 123 -7.40 50.13 24.33
CA PRO A 123 -7.75 51.03 25.43
C PRO A 123 -9.10 51.77 25.24
N SER A 124 -9.76 51.61 24.09
CA SER A 124 -11.03 52.21 23.71
C SER A 124 -12.28 51.40 24.10
N ALA A 125 -12.14 50.27 24.81
CA ALA A 125 -13.26 49.45 25.30
C ALA A 125 -13.63 49.68 26.77
N PHE A 126 -12.95 50.61 27.46
CA PHE A 126 -13.20 50.97 28.87
C PHE A 126 -13.60 52.45 29.06
N LEU A 127 -13.95 53.16 27.98
CA LEU A 127 -14.50 54.52 28.03
C LEU A 127 -16.00 54.49 27.72
#